data_AF-A0A4R2A502-F1
#
_entry.id   AF-A0A4R2A502-F1
#
_cell.length_a   1.000
_cell.length_b   1.000
_cell.length_c   1.000
_cell.angle_alpha   90.00
_cell.angle_beta   90.00
_cell.angle_gamma   90.00
#
_symmetry.space_group_name_H-M   'P 1'
#
loop_
_entity.id
_entity.type
_entity.pdbx_description
1 polymer ?
#
loop_
_entity_poly.entity_id
_entity_poly.type
_entity_poly.pdbx_seq_one_letter_code
_entity_poly.pdbx_strand_id
1 'polypeptide(L)'
;MAIVQLKSTNPQFTYLIKKNPSSGMQIRSVRKGLAYGWHTGESVYNVYFKDADNEVSYKENEQEQFEYLNVSRYHTPLFPLNAINEFFSAPYKNRHEQDADGYENTFHINMIHVEWIRYIESFEKHMRDCRFERQMLSNKSYSLTIITDKSLYHLLHVVSVLCLFLAMSGHEYIDLNDEILDKYIQSIQVIDAPFYIRSLFARSFLTSKTNFWKNKKALESTDRYAIDFDFGGTAFQRRNYIGSCLKFDKSILDIGCGEGFYAIPFAKKIEGCYYAVDINQDSLATVERKANAKELDNISLYPSIERFLADYNGEQVDIIMTEVIEHMSKDEAKQCIQTICANIDFDQFIITTPNADFNPYYELQHMRHDDHKWEMGQEEFRQWFRDVVQEIKWEVEFIAIGDGVNSIRTTQGVILKKRGA
;
A
#
# COMPACT_ATOMS: atom_id res chain seq x y z
N MET A 1 -8.64 -4.58 29.80
CA MET A 1 -9.52 -3.43 29.92
C MET A 1 -8.86 -2.33 29.14
N ALA A 2 -9.49 -1.96 28.03
CA ALA A 2 -8.95 -0.98 27.12
C ALA A 2 -9.38 0.42 27.59
N ILE A 3 -8.48 1.39 27.48
CA ILE A 3 -8.70 2.77 27.94
C ILE A 3 -8.25 3.72 26.85
N VAL A 4 -9.13 4.67 26.52
CA VAL A 4 -8.82 5.80 25.67
C VAL A 4 -9.19 7.11 26.36
N GLN A 5 -8.50 8.18 26.01
CA GLN A 5 -8.72 9.51 26.55
C GLN A 5 -8.68 10.54 25.43
N LEU A 6 -9.72 11.36 25.34
CA LEU A 6 -9.79 12.51 24.46
C LEU A 6 -9.56 13.77 25.29
N LYS A 7 -8.61 14.61 24.88
CA LYS A 7 -8.31 15.89 25.52
C LYS A 7 -8.38 17.02 24.50
N SER A 8 -8.77 18.20 24.95
CA SER A 8 -8.79 19.40 24.12
C SER A 8 -8.53 20.64 24.97
N THR A 9 -7.75 21.57 24.42
CA THR A 9 -7.60 22.93 24.96
C THR A 9 -8.71 23.87 24.50
N ASN A 10 -9.63 23.43 23.63
CA ASN A 10 -10.78 24.20 23.19
C ASN A 10 -11.75 24.43 24.37
N PRO A 11 -12.09 25.68 24.74
CA PRO A 11 -13.02 25.98 25.83
C PRO A 11 -14.41 25.37 25.63
N GLN A 12 -14.81 25.07 24.39
CA GLN A 12 -16.08 24.45 24.04
C GLN A 12 -16.02 22.91 24.01
N PHE A 13 -14.92 22.29 24.46
CA PHE A 13 -14.72 20.84 24.36
C PHE A 13 -15.91 20.01 24.83
N THR A 14 -16.42 20.28 26.05
CA THR A 14 -17.53 19.55 26.66
C THR A 14 -18.82 19.65 25.84
N TYR A 15 -19.06 20.82 25.25
CA TYR A 15 -20.17 21.08 24.34
C TYR A 15 -20.01 20.33 23.02
N LEU A 16 -18.82 20.39 22.41
CA LEU A 16 -18.49 19.73 21.14
C LEU A 16 -18.68 18.21 21.22
N ILE A 17 -18.24 17.59 22.31
CA ILE A 17 -18.42 16.14 22.53
C ILE A 17 -19.82 15.77 23.04
N LYS A 18 -20.66 16.76 23.34
CA LYS A 18 -22.01 16.62 23.94
C LYS A 18 -22.00 15.83 25.25
N LYS A 19 -21.03 16.10 26.13
CA LYS A 19 -20.89 15.46 27.44
C LYS A 19 -20.78 16.50 28.53
N ASN A 20 -21.79 16.61 29.37
CA ASN A 20 -21.78 17.53 30.51
C ASN A 20 -20.92 16.96 31.66
N PRO A 21 -19.91 17.71 32.17
CA PRO A 21 -19.08 17.32 33.31
C PRO A 21 -19.86 17.00 34.59
N SER A 22 -21.01 17.64 34.78
CA SER A 22 -21.87 17.43 35.96
C SER A 22 -22.70 16.16 35.91
N SER A 23 -22.77 15.46 34.78
CA SER A 23 -23.62 14.27 34.61
C SER A 23 -23.06 12.99 35.22
N GLY A 24 -21.88 13.03 35.84
CA GLY A 24 -21.22 11.84 36.38
C GLY A 24 -20.80 10.85 35.27
N MET A 25 -20.68 9.57 35.64
CA MET A 25 -20.23 8.51 34.74
C MET A 25 -21.34 8.08 33.77
N GLN A 26 -21.04 8.06 32.48
CA GLN A 26 -21.93 7.54 31.43
C GLN A 26 -21.61 6.08 31.14
N ILE A 27 -22.63 5.25 31.02
CA ILE A 27 -22.48 3.83 30.69
C ILE A 27 -23.13 3.56 29.33
N ARG A 28 -22.43 2.81 28.49
CA ARG A 28 -22.88 2.35 27.16
C ARG A 28 -22.50 0.89 26.96
N SER A 29 -23.37 0.13 26.31
CA SER A 29 -23.02 -1.20 25.84
C SER A 29 -22.12 -1.08 24.62
N VAL A 30 -21.00 -1.80 24.61
CA VAL A 30 -20.08 -1.86 23.46
C VAL A 30 -19.83 -3.32 23.16
N ARG A 31 -20.31 -3.78 22.00
CA ARG A 31 -20.31 -5.21 21.64
C ARG A 31 -20.94 -6.04 22.76
N LYS A 32 -20.16 -6.92 23.42
CA LYS A 32 -20.63 -7.77 24.52
C LYS A 32 -20.30 -7.20 25.90
N GLY A 33 -19.48 -6.15 25.98
CA GLY A 33 -19.09 -5.52 27.24
C GLY A 33 -19.79 -4.19 27.54
N LEU A 34 -19.30 -3.53 28.59
CA LEU A 34 -19.72 -2.20 29.01
C LEU A 34 -18.55 -1.23 28.92
N ALA A 35 -18.83 -0.05 28.39
CA ALA A 35 -17.93 1.08 28.39
C ALA A 35 -18.43 2.19 29.32
N TYR A 36 -17.50 2.81 30.00
CA TYR A 36 -17.71 3.81 31.04
C TYR A 36 -16.99 5.08 30.63
N GLY A 37 -17.73 6.17 30.48
CA GLY A 37 -17.22 7.47 30.10
C GLY A 37 -17.32 8.48 31.23
N TRP A 38 -16.25 9.23 31.50
CA TRP A 38 -16.27 10.26 32.55
C TRP A 38 -15.28 11.39 32.26
N HIS A 39 -15.54 12.54 32.86
CA HIS A 39 -14.67 13.72 32.79
C HIS A 39 -13.58 13.69 33.87
N THR A 40 -12.37 14.11 33.52
CA THR A 40 -11.31 14.46 34.47
C THR A 40 -11.01 15.96 34.32
N GLY A 41 -11.78 16.79 35.02
CA GLY A 41 -11.81 18.23 34.72
C GLY A 41 -12.58 18.53 33.43
N GLU A 42 -12.50 19.77 32.93
CA GLU A 42 -13.30 20.23 31.77
C GLU A 42 -12.65 19.98 30.41
N SER A 43 -11.36 19.63 30.37
CA SER A 43 -10.58 19.48 29.13
C SER A 43 -10.31 18.02 28.76
N VAL A 44 -10.83 17.06 29.52
CA VAL A 44 -10.50 15.64 29.38
C VAL A 44 -11.74 14.77 29.56
N TYR A 45 -11.96 13.89 28.58
CA TYR A 45 -12.94 12.81 28.66
C TYR A 45 -12.26 11.46 28.50
N ASN A 46 -12.50 10.55 29.44
CA ASN A 46 -11.95 9.20 29.45
C ASN A 46 -13.04 8.19 29.07
N VAL A 47 -12.65 7.12 28.40
CA VAL A 47 -13.50 5.96 28.13
C VAL A 47 -12.74 4.70 28.50
N TYR A 48 -13.31 3.92 29.40
CA TYR A 48 -12.79 2.62 29.82
C TYR A 48 -13.77 1.54 29.40
N PHE A 49 -13.24 0.45 28.86
CA PHE A 49 -14.03 -0.71 28.46
C PHE A 49 -13.70 -1.95 29.29
N LYS A 50 -14.77 -2.55 29.80
CA LYS A 50 -14.78 -3.84 30.45
C LYS A 50 -15.58 -4.81 29.57
N ASP A 51 -14.92 -5.85 29.08
CA ASP A 51 -15.60 -6.92 28.36
C ASP A 51 -16.50 -7.75 29.30
N ALA A 52 -17.41 -8.52 28.73
CA ALA A 52 -18.20 -9.48 29.50
C ALA A 52 -17.30 -10.55 30.15
N ASP A 53 -17.71 -11.02 31.33
CA ASP A 53 -16.94 -12.01 32.08
C ASP A 53 -16.88 -13.38 31.36
N ASN A 54 -17.93 -13.75 30.61
CA ASN A 54 -18.07 -15.04 29.94
C ASN A 54 -18.27 -14.97 28.41
N GLU A 55 -18.18 -13.78 27.79
CA GLU A 55 -18.26 -13.60 26.33
C GLU A 55 -17.01 -12.86 25.82
N VAL A 56 -16.76 -12.96 24.52
CA VAL A 56 -15.63 -12.31 23.84
C VAL A 56 -16.16 -11.26 22.86
N SER A 57 -15.84 -9.98 23.11
CA SER A 57 -16.24 -8.88 22.21
C SER A 57 -15.42 -8.84 20.91
N TYR A 58 -14.11 -9.08 21.01
CA TYR A 58 -13.15 -8.96 19.90
C TYR A 58 -12.54 -10.33 19.64
N LYS A 59 -13.23 -11.09 18.80
CA LYS A 59 -12.90 -12.47 18.45
C LYS A 59 -11.81 -12.52 17.38
N GLU A 60 -10.95 -13.51 17.44
CA GLU A 60 -10.02 -13.82 16.35
C GLU A 60 -10.76 -14.50 15.19
N ASN A 61 -11.75 -15.34 15.50
CA ASN A 61 -12.59 -16.01 14.51
C ASN A 61 -14.08 -15.78 14.76
N GLU A 62 -14.89 -15.68 13.71
CA GLU A 62 -16.35 -15.41 13.82
C GLU A 62 -17.08 -16.38 14.77
N GLN A 63 -16.66 -17.65 14.75
CA GLN A 63 -17.24 -18.77 15.51
C GLN A 63 -16.76 -18.85 16.95
N GLU A 64 -15.80 -18.03 17.37
CA GLU A 64 -15.24 -18.07 18.72
C GLU A 64 -16.29 -17.63 19.75
N GLN A 65 -16.52 -18.43 20.79
CA GLN A 65 -17.53 -18.14 21.81
C GLN A 65 -16.90 -17.94 23.20
N PHE A 66 -15.72 -18.50 23.44
CA PHE A 66 -15.06 -18.47 24.73
C PHE A 66 -13.53 -18.61 24.56
N GLU A 67 -12.77 -17.74 25.21
CA GLU A 67 -11.31 -17.79 25.22
C GLU A 67 -10.79 -17.41 26.61
N TYR A 68 -10.02 -18.31 27.22
CA TYR A 68 -9.59 -18.19 28.63
C TYR A 68 -8.57 -17.06 28.86
N LEU A 69 -7.80 -16.70 27.81
CA LEU A 69 -6.75 -15.68 27.88
C LEU A 69 -6.84 -14.70 26.71
N ASN A 70 -8.05 -14.23 26.42
CA ASN A 70 -8.27 -13.22 25.41
C ASN A 70 -7.59 -11.90 25.83
N VAL A 71 -6.48 -11.55 25.18
CA VAL A 71 -5.75 -10.29 25.44
C VAL A 71 -6.36 -9.10 24.69
N SER A 72 -7.17 -9.34 23.65
CA SER A 72 -7.79 -8.28 22.84
C SER A 72 -8.68 -7.36 23.69
N ARG A 73 -9.32 -7.86 24.75
CA ARG A 73 -10.05 -7.03 25.75
C ARG A 73 -9.23 -5.94 26.45
N TYR A 74 -7.90 -5.94 26.32
CA TYR A 74 -6.99 -4.94 26.90
C TYR A 74 -6.46 -3.94 25.87
N HIS A 75 -6.24 -4.37 24.64
CA HIS A 75 -5.43 -3.63 23.69
C HIS A 75 -5.89 -3.75 22.22
N THR A 76 -7.08 -4.27 21.95
CA THR A 76 -7.61 -4.33 20.57
C THR A 76 -7.60 -2.95 19.88
N PRO A 77 -7.11 -2.85 18.63
CA PRO A 77 -7.24 -1.64 17.82
C PRO A 77 -8.69 -1.31 17.43
N LEU A 78 -9.62 -2.26 17.56
CA LEU A 78 -11.04 -2.03 17.30
C LEU A 78 -11.72 -1.23 18.41
N PHE A 79 -11.22 -1.30 19.65
CA PHE A 79 -11.85 -0.57 20.76
C PHE A 79 -11.82 0.95 20.57
N PRO A 80 -10.70 1.60 20.20
CA PRO A 80 -10.70 3.02 19.86
C PRO A 80 -11.78 3.40 18.83
N LEU A 81 -11.98 2.58 17.79
CA LEU A 81 -13.04 2.79 16.79
C LEU A 81 -14.43 2.74 17.42
N ASN A 82 -14.68 1.77 18.29
CA ASN A 82 -15.94 1.66 19.01
C ASN A 82 -16.15 2.81 20.00
N ALA A 83 -15.12 3.22 20.73
CA ALA A 83 -15.16 4.37 21.63
C ALA A 83 -15.49 5.67 20.88
N ILE A 84 -14.91 5.89 19.70
CA ILE A 84 -15.23 7.02 18.82
C ILE A 84 -16.71 7.00 18.43
N ASN A 85 -17.24 5.86 17.98
CA ASN A 85 -18.64 5.78 17.56
C ASN A 85 -19.64 5.94 18.72
N GLU A 86 -19.31 5.47 19.92
CA GLU A 86 -20.26 5.46 21.05
C GLU A 86 -20.20 6.74 21.90
N PHE A 87 -18.99 7.26 22.14
CA PHE A 87 -18.79 8.41 23.02
C PHE A 87 -18.51 9.70 22.27
N PHE A 88 -17.94 9.63 21.06
CA PHE A 88 -17.50 10.80 20.29
C PHE A 88 -18.16 10.90 18.91
N SER A 89 -19.32 10.27 18.70
CA SER A 89 -20.01 10.29 17.40
C SER A 89 -20.44 11.68 16.95
N ALA A 90 -20.79 12.56 17.88
CA ALA A 90 -21.20 13.93 17.54
C ALA A 90 -20.09 14.72 16.84
N PRO A 91 -18.90 14.90 17.44
CA PRO A 91 -17.78 15.59 16.79
C PRO A 91 -17.11 14.75 15.69
N TYR A 92 -17.35 13.44 15.61
CA TYR A 92 -16.83 12.59 14.53
C TYR A 92 -17.70 12.62 13.26
N LYS A 93 -19.03 12.77 13.37
CA LYS A 93 -19.91 12.75 12.19
C LYS A 93 -19.98 14.10 11.47
N ASN A 94 -19.96 15.20 12.23
CA ASN A 94 -20.09 16.54 11.68
C ASN A 94 -19.14 17.50 12.39
N ARG A 95 -18.39 18.28 11.61
CA ARG A 95 -17.60 19.40 12.14
C ARG A 95 -18.53 20.53 12.57
N HIS A 96 -18.43 20.93 13.83
CA HIS A 96 -19.14 22.10 14.36
C HIS A 96 -18.37 23.39 14.04
N GLU A 97 -19.05 24.53 13.92
CA GLU A 97 -18.40 25.83 13.63
C GLU A 97 -17.39 26.26 14.72
N GLN A 98 -17.65 25.86 15.97
CA GLN A 98 -16.76 26.09 17.12
C GLN A 98 -15.62 25.06 17.23
N ASP A 99 -15.61 24.03 16.37
CA ASP A 99 -14.50 23.07 16.26
C ASP A 99 -13.43 23.62 15.29
N ALA A 100 -12.88 24.75 15.69
CA ALA A 100 -11.86 25.49 14.95
C ALA A 100 -10.46 24.91 15.17
N ASP A 101 -9.57 25.15 14.21
CA ASP A 101 -8.13 24.89 14.34
C ASP A 101 -7.50 25.88 15.34
N GLY A 102 -6.29 25.59 15.82
CA GLY A 102 -5.51 26.41 16.76
C GLY A 102 -5.61 25.98 18.22
N TYR A 103 -6.39 24.95 18.52
CA TYR A 103 -6.45 24.31 19.83
C TYR A 103 -5.74 22.98 19.78
N GLU A 104 -4.86 22.70 20.75
CA GLU A 104 -4.27 21.38 20.90
C GLU A 104 -5.36 20.37 21.30
N ASN A 105 -5.49 19.34 20.48
CA ASN A 105 -6.38 18.20 20.65
C ASN A 105 -5.55 16.92 20.69
N THR A 106 -5.88 16.04 21.64
CA THR A 106 -5.09 14.82 21.90
C THR A 106 -5.99 13.62 22.07
N PHE A 107 -5.70 12.55 21.33
CA PHE A 107 -6.30 11.23 21.52
C PHE A 107 -5.23 10.28 22.04
N HIS A 108 -5.40 9.80 23.27
CA HIS A 108 -4.49 8.90 23.93
C HIS A 108 -5.11 7.51 24.08
N ILE A 109 -4.36 6.49 23.68
CA ILE A 109 -4.71 5.08 23.80
C ILE A 109 -3.71 4.45 24.75
N ASN A 110 -4.17 4.04 25.93
CA ASN A 110 -3.30 3.58 27.00
C ASN A 110 -2.51 2.32 26.62
N MET A 111 -3.15 1.41 25.89
CA MET A 111 -2.51 0.20 25.36
C MET A 111 -3.22 -0.22 24.07
N ILE A 112 -2.46 -0.45 23.00
CA ILE A 112 -2.93 -0.91 21.70
C ILE A 112 -1.98 -1.97 21.14
N HIS A 113 -2.53 -3.05 20.58
CA HIS A 113 -1.80 -4.06 19.83
C HIS A 113 -1.42 -3.51 18.46
N VAL A 114 -0.16 -3.65 18.09
CA VAL A 114 0.40 -3.17 16.83
C VAL A 114 1.23 -4.30 16.26
N GLU A 115 0.61 -5.07 15.36
CA GLU A 115 1.28 -6.16 14.67
C GLU A 115 2.43 -5.63 13.80
N TRP A 116 2.18 -4.52 13.08
CA TRP A 116 3.14 -3.90 12.17
C TRP A 116 3.33 -2.43 12.49
N ILE A 117 4.44 -2.11 13.15
CA ILE A 117 4.75 -0.75 13.61
C ILE A 117 4.87 0.27 12.47
N ARG A 118 5.22 -0.21 11.27
CA ARG A 118 5.33 0.59 10.04
C ARG A 118 4.07 1.39 9.70
N TYR A 119 2.88 0.97 10.16
CA TYR A 119 1.65 1.75 9.97
C TYR A 119 1.70 3.05 10.75
N ILE A 120 2.12 3.02 12.02
CA ILE A 120 2.27 4.24 12.83
C ILE A 120 3.37 5.13 12.22
N GLU A 121 4.50 4.54 11.83
CA GLU A 121 5.62 5.27 11.21
C GLU A 121 5.22 5.92 9.88
N SER A 122 4.37 5.26 9.09
CA SER A 122 3.83 5.82 7.84
C SER A 122 2.91 7.01 8.13
N PHE A 123 2.02 6.90 9.11
CA PHE A 123 1.17 8.03 9.50
C PHE A 123 2.00 9.20 10.03
N GLU A 124 2.97 8.93 10.89
CA GLU A 124 3.90 9.94 11.43
C GLU A 124 4.69 10.65 10.32
N LYS A 125 5.14 9.90 9.31
CA LYS A 125 5.90 10.44 8.17
C LYS A 125 5.05 11.32 7.26
N HIS A 126 3.78 10.97 7.05
CA HIS A 126 2.93 11.59 6.02
C HIS A 126 1.92 12.60 6.59
N MET A 127 1.40 12.41 7.80
CA MET A 127 0.42 13.31 8.45
C MET A 127 1.15 14.38 9.27
N ARG A 128 1.76 15.35 8.58
CA ARG A 128 2.63 16.38 9.20
C ARG A 128 1.89 17.38 10.11
N ASP A 129 0.56 17.41 10.05
CA ASP A 129 -0.32 18.16 10.94
C ASP A 129 -0.66 17.41 12.23
N CYS A 130 -0.13 16.19 12.41
CA CYS A 130 -0.25 15.38 13.60
C CYS A 130 1.12 15.02 14.16
N ARG A 131 1.26 15.03 15.49
CA ARG A 131 2.38 14.43 16.22
C ARG A 131 1.96 13.10 16.81
N PHE A 132 2.81 12.08 16.67
CA PHE A 132 2.58 10.74 17.19
C PHE A 132 3.61 10.45 18.28
N GLU A 133 3.16 10.16 19.48
CA GLU A 133 4.02 9.75 20.59
C GLU A 133 3.70 8.29 20.93
N ARG A 134 4.72 7.44 20.99
CA ARG A 134 4.55 6.01 21.24
C ARG A 134 5.55 5.48 22.24
N GLN A 135 5.11 4.57 23.10
CA GLN A 135 5.95 3.85 24.04
C GLN A 135 5.63 2.36 23.99
N MET A 136 6.62 1.52 23.70
CA MET A 136 6.43 0.07 23.79
C MET A 136 6.29 -0.32 25.26
N LEU A 137 5.17 -0.95 25.60
CA LEU A 137 4.87 -1.44 26.96
C LEU A 137 5.23 -2.91 27.11
N SER A 138 5.01 -3.69 26.04
CA SER A 138 5.35 -5.10 25.91
C SER A 138 5.47 -5.44 24.42
N ASN A 139 5.83 -6.69 24.10
CA ASN A 139 5.92 -7.14 22.72
C ASN A 139 4.63 -6.81 21.94
N LYS A 140 4.76 -6.05 20.85
CA LYS A 140 3.65 -5.57 20.00
C LYS A 140 2.56 -4.75 20.72
N SER A 141 2.74 -4.38 21.98
CA SER A 141 1.77 -3.58 22.74
C SER A 141 2.36 -2.22 23.07
N TYR A 142 1.66 -1.16 22.66
CA TYR A 142 2.14 0.21 22.76
C TYR A 142 1.15 1.10 23.49
N SER A 143 1.65 2.06 24.25
CA SER A 143 0.91 3.30 24.53
C SER A 143 1.06 4.21 23.32
N LEU A 144 -0.03 4.82 22.86
CA LEU A 144 -0.06 5.66 21.65
C LEU A 144 -0.84 6.95 21.90
N THR A 145 -0.23 8.09 21.61
CA THR A 145 -0.85 9.41 21.69
C THR A 145 -0.75 10.09 20.34
N ILE A 146 -1.87 10.63 19.86
CA ILE A 146 -1.96 11.39 18.61
C ILE A 146 -2.40 12.79 18.97
N ILE A 147 -1.65 13.80 18.54
CA ILE A 147 -1.80 15.20 18.94
C ILE A 147 -1.87 16.05 17.68
N THR A 148 -2.78 17.01 17.63
CA THR A 148 -2.89 17.96 16.52
C THR A 148 -3.39 19.31 17.01
N ASP A 149 -3.07 20.38 16.30
CA ASP A 149 -3.68 21.70 16.45
C ASP A 149 -4.89 21.90 15.51
N LYS A 150 -5.22 20.89 14.69
CA LYS A 150 -6.46 20.83 13.91
C LYS A 150 -7.66 20.51 14.80
N SER A 151 -8.86 20.73 14.24
CA SER A 151 -10.14 20.38 14.88
C SER A 151 -10.24 18.95 15.47
N LEU A 152 -11.14 18.76 16.44
CA LEU A 152 -11.47 17.43 16.99
C LEU A 152 -11.99 16.50 15.88
N TYR A 153 -12.77 17.02 14.96
CA TYR A 153 -13.22 16.31 13.76
C TYR A 153 -12.04 15.68 13.03
N HIS A 154 -11.02 16.48 12.70
CA HIS A 154 -9.82 15.99 12.03
C HIS A 154 -9.09 14.92 12.85
N LEU A 155 -8.81 15.19 14.14
CA LEU A 155 -8.13 14.23 15.02
C LEU A 155 -8.84 12.87 15.08
N LEU A 156 -10.17 12.88 15.27
CA LEU A 156 -10.95 11.64 15.39
C LEU A 156 -10.92 10.84 14.09
N HIS A 157 -10.92 11.49 12.92
CA HIS A 157 -10.77 10.80 11.65
C HIS A 157 -9.34 10.24 11.45
N VAL A 158 -8.28 10.95 11.86
CA VAL A 158 -6.90 10.43 11.81
C VAL A 158 -6.77 9.16 12.67
N VAL A 159 -7.24 9.23 13.92
CA VAL A 159 -7.25 8.09 14.84
C VAL A 159 -8.05 6.93 14.24
N SER A 160 -9.22 7.23 13.68
CA SER A 160 -10.11 6.22 13.11
C SER A 160 -9.48 5.49 11.93
N VAL A 161 -8.80 6.18 11.01
CA VAL A 161 -8.13 5.54 9.88
C VAL A 161 -6.92 4.74 10.35
N LEU A 162 -6.08 5.29 11.24
CA LEU A 162 -4.91 4.58 11.77
C LEU A 162 -5.32 3.29 12.51
N CYS A 163 -6.28 3.37 13.42
CA CYS A 163 -6.76 2.21 14.17
C CYS A 163 -7.40 1.15 13.26
N LEU A 164 -8.01 1.53 12.13
CA LEU A 164 -8.49 0.58 11.14
C LEU A 164 -7.33 -0.20 10.49
N PHE A 165 -6.25 0.47 10.08
CA PHE A 165 -5.05 -0.21 9.55
C PHE A 165 -4.44 -1.16 10.58
N LEU A 166 -4.33 -0.71 11.83
CA LEU A 166 -3.82 -1.55 12.92
C LEU A 166 -4.69 -2.78 13.15
N ALA A 167 -6.02 -2.61 13.15
CA ALA A 167 -6.98 -3.70 13.34
C ALA A 167 -6.88 -4.75 12.22
N MET A 168 -6.84 -4.32 10.95
CA MET A 168 -6.71 -5.22 9.79
C MET A 168 -5.43 -6.05 9.79
N SER A 169 -4.41 -5.56 10.47
CA SER A 169 -3.12 -6.21 10.54
C SER A 169 -3.03 -7.23 11.68
N GLY A 170 -3.97 -7.19 12.64
CA GLY A 170 -4.08 -8.14 13.72
C GLY A 170 -4.81 -9.43 13.31
N HIS A 171 -5.13 -10.26 14.31
CA HIS A 171 -5.83 -11.53 14.13
C HIS A 171 -7.35 -11.42 14.27
N GLU A 172 -7.86 -10.22 14.54
CA GLU A 172 -9.27 -9.98 14.82
C GLU A 172 -10.11 -9.97 13.54
N TYR A 173 -11.27 -10.59 13.58
CA TYR A 173 -12.21 -10.57 12.46
C TYR A 173 -12.85 -9.19 12.29
N ILE A 174 -12.77 -8.64 11.07
CA ILE A 174 -13.38 -7.36 10.68
C ILE A 174 -14.26 -7.59 9.47
N ASP A 175 -15.57 -7.45 9.66
CA ASP A 175 -16.52 -7.42 8.55
C ASP A 175 -16.50 -6.03 7.91
N LEU A 176 -15.90 -5.93 6.72
CA LEU A 176 -15.83 -4.71 5.93
C LEU A 176 -16.83 -4.77 4.80
N ASN A 177 -18.05 -4.33 5.10
CA ASN A 177 -19.07 -4.10 4.08
C ASN A 177 -18.87 -2.73 3.39
N ASP A 178 -19.62 -2.52 2.32
CA ASP A 178 -19.54 -1.29 1.52
C ASP A 178 -19.84 -0.02 2.33
N GLU A 179 -20.79 -0.06 3.28
CA GLU A 179 -21.14 1.11 4.11
C GLU A 179 -19.99 1.53 5.03
N ILE A 180 -19.28 0.55 5.60
CA ILE A 180 -18.10 0.79 6.43
C ILE A 180 -16.97 1.35 5.57
N LEU A 181 -16.75 0.82 4.37
CA LEU A 181 -15.75 1.34 3.44
C LEU A 181 -16.03 2.80 3.06
N ASP A 182 -17.28 3.13 2.73
CA ASP A 182 -17.70 4.49 2.38
C ASP A 182 -17.40 5.48 3.53
N LYS A 183 -17.68 5.07 4.77
CA LYS A 183 -17.35 5.84 5.98
C LYS A 183 -15.85 6.12 6.14
N TYR A 184 -14.99 5.14 5.85
CA TYR A 184 -13.54 5.34 5.96
C TYR A 184 -12.94 6.09 4.77
N ILE A 185 -13.53 5.97 3.58
CA ILE A 185 -13.19 6.83 2.44
C ILE A 185 -13.52 8.30 2.76
N GLN A 186 -14.68 8.56 3.37
CA GLN A 186 -14.99 9.89 3.89
C GLN A 186 -13.92 10.35 4.90
N SER A 187 -13.50 9.46 5.81
CA SER A 187 -12.44 9.80 6.78
C SER A 187 -11.11 10.16 6.10
N ILE A 188 -10.73 9.44 5.04
CA ILE A 188 -9.55 9.73 4.21
C ILE A 188 -9.65 11.10 3.54
N GLN A 189 -10.84 11.49 3.07
CA GLN A 189 -11.09 12.82 2.50
C GLN A 189 -11.03 13.92 3.55
N VAL A 190 -11.61 13.70 4.73
CA VAL A 190 -11.65 14.68 5.84
C VAL A 190 -10.26 15.04 6.33
N ILE A 191 -9.39 14.04 6.48
CA ILE A 191 -8.00 14.27 6.88
C ILE A 191 -7.13 14.75 5.71
N ASP A 192 -7.74 14.91 4.53
CA ASP A 192 -7.08 15.16 3.25
C ASP A 192 -5.79 14.34 3.13
N ALA A 193 -5.92 13.02 3.25
CA ALA A 193 -4.76 12.15 3.44
C ALA A 193 -3.79 12.27 2.24
N PRO A 194 -2.47 12.22 2.43
CA PRO A 194 -1.54 12.18 1.32
C PRO A 194 -1.68 10.90 0.48
N PHE A 195 -1.15 10.95 -0.75
CA PHE A 195 -1.09 9.85 -1.72
C PHE A 195 -0.75 8.52 -1.05
N TYR A 196 0.31 8.47 -0.23
CA TYR A 196 0.76 7.22 0.36
C TYR A 196 -0.32 6.54 1.22
N ILE A 197 -0.98 7.30 2.09
CA ILE A 197 -2.05 6.78 2.95
C ILE A 197 -3.25 6.34 2.11
N ARG A 198 -3.58 7.08 1.04
CA ARG A 198 -4.64 6.71 0.10
C ARG A 198 -4.30 5.45 -0.69
N SER A 199 -3.07 5.32 -1.18
CA SER A 199 -2.58 4.15 -1.91
C SER A 199 -2.55 2.92 -0.99
N LEU A 200 -2.11 3.09 0.25
CA LEU A 200 -2.17 2.06 1.27
C LEU A 200 -3.61 1.62 1.54
N PHE A 201 -4.55 2.58 1.63
CA PHE A 201 -5.97 2.28 1.80
C PHE A 201 -6.52 1.46 0.62
N ALA A 202 -6.24 1.88 -0.62
CA ALA A 202 -6.65 1.14 -1.81
C ALA A 202 -6.16 -0.32 -1.79
N ARG A 203 -4.87 -0.52 -1.47
CA ARG A 203 -4.24 -1.85 -1.45
C ARG A 203 -4.76 -2.74 -0.31
N SER A 204 -5.03 -2.16 0.86
CA SER A 204 -5.45 -2.90 2.04
C SER A 204 -6.95 -3.23 2.05
N PHE A 205 -7.79 -2.34 1.51
CA PHE A 205 -9.25 -2.41 1.68
C PHE A 205 -10.04 -2.59 0.38
N LEU A 206 -9.48 -2.18 -0.77
CA LEU A 206 -10.17 -2.26 -2.07
C LEU A 206 -9.62 -3.44 -2.89
N THR A 207 -9.69 -4.64 -2.32
CA THR A 207 -9.06 -5.85 -2.85
C THR A 207 -9.79 -6.47 -4.05
N SER A 208 -11.06 -6.10 -4.29
CA SER A 208 -11.83 -6.54 -5.45
C SER A 208 -11.90 -5.44 -6.51
N LYS A 209 -11.90 -5.83 -7.81
CA LYS A 209 -12.03 -4.87 -8.92
C LYS A 209 -13.30 -4.04 -8.78
N THR A 210 -14.42 -4.68 -8.44
CA THR A 210 -15.72 -4.01 -8.31
C THR A 210 -15.66 -2.90 -7.25
N ASN A 211 -15.17 -3.21 -6.05
CA ASN A 211 -15.12 -2.23 -4.96
C ASN A 211 -14.07 -1.16 -5.23
N PHE A 212 -12.95 -1.51 -5.86
CA PHE A 212 -11.94 -0.55 -6.28
C PHE A 212 -12.49 0.48 -7.27
N TRP A 213 -13.09 0.03 -8.38
CA TRP A 213 -13.57 0.95 -9.42
C TRP A 213 -14.76 1.79 -8.94
N LYS A 214 -15.62 1.25 -8.07
CA LYS A 214 -16.69 2.00 -7.40
C LYS A 214 -16.13 3.18 -6.59
N ASN A 215 -15.03 2.96 -5.87
CA ASN A 215 -14.51 3.91 -4.88
C ASN A 215 -13.32 4.76 -5.37
N LYS A 216 -12.73 4.43 -6.52
CA LYS A 216 -11.54 5.08 -7.10
C LYS A 216 -11.65 6.62 -7.06
N LYS A 217 -12.74 7.18 -7.60
CA LYS A 217 -12.91 8.64 -7.69
C LYS A 217 -13.03 9.33 -6.34
N ALA A 218 -13.71 8.72 -5.38
CA ALA A 218 -13.78 9.26 -4.04
C ALA A 218 -12.40 9.24 -3.36
N LEU A 219 -11.64 8.15 -3.55
CA LEU A 219 -10.32 8.00 -2.97
C LEU A 219 -9.26 8.91 -3.63
N GLU A 220 -9.40 9.25 -4.91
CA GLU A 220 -8.54 10.20 -5.63
C GLU A 220 -8.77 11.67 -5.22
N SER A 221 -9.91 11.98 -4.61
CA SER A 221 -10.31 13.36 -4.31
C SER A 221 -9.47 13.98 -3.19
N THR A 222 -8.63 14.95 -3.54
CA THR A 222 -7.77 15.74 -2.65
C THR A 222 -7.49 17.10 -3.27
N ASP A 223 -7.24 18.12 -2.44
CA ASP A 223 -6.83 19.45 -2.90
C ASP A 223 -5.30 19.56 -3.11
N ARG A 224 -4.54 18.51 -2.80
CA ARG A 224 -3.06 18.54 -2.83
C ARG A 224 -2.48 18.41 -4.24
N TYR A 225 -3.01 17.49 -5.04
CA TYR A 225 -2.52 17.12 -6.37
C TYR A 225 -3.48 16.16 -7.08
N ALA A 226 -3.31 16.01 -8.39
CA ALA A 226 -4.07 15.02 -9.14
C ALA A 226 -3.53 13.60 -8.87
N ILE A 227 -4.41 12.69 -8.46
CA ILE A 227 -4.10 11.26 -8.26
C ILE A 227 -4.79 10.43 -9.34
N ASP A 228 -4.12 9.42 -9.86
CA ASP A 228 -4.72 8.38 -10.71
C ASP A 228 -4.29 6.98 -10.23
N PHE A 229 -5.20 6.30 -9.53
CA PHE A 229 -4.96 4.94 -9.03
C PHE A 229 -5.28 3.87 -10.09
N ASP A 230 -4.58 2.74 -10.05
CA ASP A 230 -4.99 1.55 -10.80
C ASP A 230 -5.17 0.33 -9.89
N PHE A 231 -5.91 -0.68 -10.35
CA PHE A 231 -6.25 -1.81 -9.52
C PHE A 231 -5.04 -2.72 -9.29
N GLY A 232 -4.79 -3.03 -8.01
CA GLY A 232 -3.70 -3.91 -7.56
C GLY A 232 -2.42 -3.15 -7.20
N GLY A 233 -1.38 -3.87 -6.77
CA GLY A 233 -0.08 -3.26 -6.47
C GLY A 233 0.71 -2.93 -7.75
N THR A 234 1.73 -2.08 -7.64
CA THR A 234 2.59 -1.64 -8.76
C THR A 234 3.07 -2.79 -9.66
N ALA A 235 3.55 -3.89 -9.07
CA ALA A 235 3.98 -5.05 -9.85
C ALA A 235 2.85 -5.68 -10.68
N PHE A 236 1.63 -5.76 -10.12
CA PHE A 236 0.46 -6.29 -10.82
C PHE A 236 -0.02 -5.34 -11.93
N GLN A 237 -0.06 -4.04 -11.65
CA GLN A 237 -0.37 -3.00 -12.64
C GLN A 237 0.60 -3.07 -13.83
N ARG A 238 1.91 -3.22 -13.53
CA ARG A 238 2.95 -3.43 -14.55
C ARG A 238 2.76 -4.69 -15.37
N ARG A 239 2.51 -5.84 -14.74
CA ARG A 239 2.24 -7.08 -15.48
C ARG A 239 1.02 -6.97 -16.38
N ASN A 240 -0.04 -6.31 -15.92
CA ASN A 240 -1.22 -6.10 -16.75
C ASN A 240 -0.93 -5.19 -17.94
N TYR A 241 -0.19 -4.10 -17.73
CA TYR A 241 0.22 -3.19 -18.79
C TYR A 241 1.07 -3.92 -19.84
N ILE A 242 2.14 -4.59 -19.41
CA ILE A 242 3.02 -5.36 -20.32
C ILE A 242 2.21 -6.42 -21.06
N GLY A 243 1.36 -7.16 -20.35
CA GLY A 243 0.48 -8.15 -20.98
C GLY A 243 -0.53 -7.56 -21.96
N SER A 244 -0.84 -6.25 -21.90
CA SER A 244 -1.69 -5.58 -22.90
C SER A 244 -0.92 -5.13 -24.14
N CYS A 245 0.40 -5.00 -24.05
CA CYS A 245 1.28 -4.69 -25.18
C CYS A 245 1.60 -5.94 -26.02
N LEU A 246 1.61 -7.12 -25.39
CA LEU A 246 1.93 -8.39 -26.03
C LEU A 246 0.71 -9.02 -26.73
N LYS A 247 0.92 -9.53 -27.95
CA LYS A 247 -0.13 -10.26 -28.71
C LYS A 247 -0.29 -11.71 -28.25
N PHE A 248 0.73 -12.27 -27.59
CA PHE A 248 0.82 -13.69 -27.21
C PHE A 248 0.76 -14.65 -28.41
N ASP A 249 1.26 -14.23 -29.58
CA ASP A 249 1.33 -15.03 -30.81
C ASP A 249 2.74 -15.57 -31.10
N LYS A 250 3.70 -15.34 -30.20
CA LYS A 250 5.12 -15.72 -30.31
C LYS A 250 5.67 -16.23 -28.99
N SER A 251 6.84 -16.86 -29.06
CA SER A 251 7.68 -17.16 -27.89
C SER A 251 8.07 -15.87 -27.15
N ILE A 252 8.25 -15.94 -25.83
CA ILE A 252 8.60 -14.80 -24.98
C ILE A 252 9.95 -15.05 -24.31
N LEU A 253 10.84 -14.06 -24.34
CA LEU A 253 12.07 -14.02 -23.56
C LEU A 253 11.91 -13.08 -22.37
N ASP A 254 11.97 -13.63 -21.17
CA ASP A 254 11.82 -12.94 -19.89
C ASP A 254 13.18 -12.87 -19.18
N ILE A 255 13.80 -11.70 -19.23
CA ILE A 255 15.12 -11.45 -18.66
C ILE A 255 14.95 -10.86 -17.26
N GLY A 256 15.46 -11.55 -16.25
CA GLY A 256 15.18 -11.28 -14.84
C GLY A 256 13.82 -11.82 -14.41
N CYS A 257 13.53 -13.09 -14.74
CA CYS A 257 12.19 -13.66 -14.55
C CYS A 257 11.80 -13.83 -13.06
N GLY A 258 12.76 -13.74 -12.15
CA GLY A 258 12.59 -13.95 -10.71
C GLY A 258 11.91 -15.28 -10.43
N GLU A 259 10.99 -15.30 -9.47
CA GLU A 259 10.23 -16.50 -9.12
C GLU A 259 9.06 -16.81 -10.07
N GLY A 260 9.05 -16.26 -11.29
CA GLY A 260 8.07 -16.57 -12.34
C GLY A 260 6.77 -15.79 -12.24
N PHE A 261 6.83 -14.53 -11.78
CA PHE A 261 5.65 -13.66 -11.66
C PHE A 261 5.01 -13.37 -13.04
N TYR A 262 5.82 -13.31 -14.09
CA TYR A 262 5.40 -13.20 -15.49
C TYR A 262 5.39 -14.56 -16.19
N ALA A 263 6.45 -15.36 -16.02
CA ALA A 263 6.59 -16.68 -16.65
C ALA A 263 5.36 -17.57 -16.52
N ILE A 264 4.88 -17.78 -15.30
CA ILE A 264 3.79 -18.70 -15.05
C ILE A 264 2.46 -18.27 -15.71
N PRO A 265 1.98 -17.02 -15.57
CA PRO A 265 0.75 -16.60 -16.24
C PRO A 265 0.89 -16.36 -17.74
N PHE A 266 2.06 -16.00 -18.26
CA PHE A 266 2.24 -15.70 -19.68
C PHE A 266 2.52 -16.94 -20.52
N ALA A 267 3.25 -17.93 -19.99
CA ALA A 267 3.44 -19.23 -20.65
C ALA A 267 2.11 -19.93 -20.96
N LYS A 268 1.08 -19.72 -20.13
CA LYS A 268 -0.29 -20.22 -20.36
C LYS A 268 -1.01 -19.59 -21.55
N LYS A 269 -0.50 -18.49 -22.09
CA LYS A 269 -1.15 -17.71 -23.15
C LYS A 269 -0.51 -17.91 -24.51
N ILE A 270 0.63 -18.58 -24.57
CA ILE A 270 1.40 -18.79 -25.80
C ILE A 270 1.49 -20.29 -26.10
N GLU A 271 1.51 -20.64 -27.38
CA GLU A 271 1.82 -22.01 -27.83
C GLU A 271 3.34 -22.23 -27.94
N GLY A 272 4.11 -21.16 -28.15
CA GLY A 272 5.57 -21.18 -28.24
C GLY A 272 6.26 -21.36 -26.89
N CYS A 273 7.59 -21.22 -26.91
CA CYS A 273 8.42 -21.36 -25.72
C CYS A 273 8.42 -20.07 -24.89
N TYR A 274 8.39 -20.22 -23.57
CA TYR A 274 8.68 -19.14 -22.64
C TYR A 274 10.11 -19.31 -22.12
N TYR A 275 11.02 -18.50 -22.61
CA TYR A 275 12.42 -18.47 -22.18
C TYR A 275 12.55 -17.60 -20.93
N ALA A 276 12.79 -18.22 -19.78
CA ALA A 276 12.95 -17.54 -18.50
C ALA A 276 14.42 -17.51 -18.10
N VAL A 277 14.99 -16.30 -18.04
CA VAL A 277 16.40 -16.06 -17.72
C VAL A 277 16.51 -15.39 -16.35
N ASP A 278 17.30 -15.94 -15.44
CA ASP A 278 17.65 -15.29 -14.18
C ASP A 278 19.02 -15.76 -13.66
N ILE A 279 19.79 -14.86 -13.06
CA ILE A 279 21.08 -15.19 -12.47
C ILE A 279 20.94 -15.91 -11.13
N ASN A 280 19.79 -15.78 -10.47
CA ASN A 280 19.49 -16.43 -9.21
C ASN A 280 18.91 -17.84 -9.43
N GLN A 281 19.73 -18.85 -9.12
CA GLN A 281 19.36 -20.26 -9.28
C GLN A 281 18.18 -20.68 -8.39
N ASP A 282 18.01 -20.10 -7.21
CA ASP A 282 16.88 -20.41 -6.32
C ASP A 282 15.55 -19.89 -6.89
N SER A 283 15.62 -18.75 -7.59
CA SER A 283 14.47 -18.20 -8.33
C SER A 283 14.08 -19.12 -9.48
N LEU A 284 15.05 -19.58 -10.29
CA LEU A 284 14.80 -20.56 -11.36
C LEU A 284 14.23 -21.88 -10.84
N ALA A 285 14.79 -22.43 -9.75
CA ALA A 285 14.26 -23.64 -9.11
C ALA A 285 12.82 -23.44 -8.61
N THR A 286 12.46 -22.22 -8.21
CA THR A 286 11.08 -21.87 -7.86
C THR A 286 10.17 -21.78 -9.08
N VAL A 287 10.65 -21.25 -10.21
CA VAL A 287 9.92 -21.28 -11.49
C VAL A 287 9.66 -22.71 -11.92
N GLU A 288 10.69 -23.56 -11.94
CA GLU A 288 10.57 -24.98 -12.31
C GLU A 288 9.51 -25.69 -11.48
N ARG A 289 9.55 -25.52 -10.16
CA ARG A 289 8.55 -26.09 -9.24
C ARG A 289 7.14 -25.61 -9.56
N LYS A 290 6.95 -24.31 -9.80
CA LYS A 290 5.65 -23.71 -10.14
C LYS A 290 5.14 -24.15 -11.51
N ALA A 291 6.05 -24.34 -12.48
CA ALA A 291 5.75 -24.83 -13.82
C ALA A 291 5.27 -26.28 -13.76
N ASN A 292 6.03 -27.16 -13.10
CA ASN A 292 5.69 -28.57 -12.88
C ASN A 292 4.34 -28.73 -12.17
N ALA A 293 4.10 -27.96 -11.10
CA ALA A 293 2.84 -27.99 -10.36
C ALA A 293 1.61 -27.52 -11.19
N LYS A 294 1.85 -26.83 -12.31
CA LYS A 294 0.81 -26.33 -13.22
C LYS A 294 0.84 -27.02 -14.59
N GLU A 295 1.65 -28.07 -14.72
CA GLU A 295 1.82 -28.85 -15.95
C GLU A 295 2.18 -27.96 -17.16
N LEU A 296 3.08 -26.99 -16.94
CA LEU A 296 3.62 -26.12 -17.99
C LEU A 296 4.95 -26.70 -18.48
N ASP A 297 4.94 -27.29 -19.66
CA ASP A 297 6.10 -27.91 -20.33
C ASP A 297 6.81 -26.95 -21.31
N ASN A 298 6.20 -25.81 -21.61
CA ASN A 298 6.73 -24.81 -22.55
C ASN A 298 7.63 -23.75 -21.91
N ILE A 299 8.11 -23.93 -20.67
CA ILE A 299 9.02 -23.00 -20.01
C ILE A 299 10.45 -23.56 -20.06
N SER A 300 11.37 -22.82 -20.69
CA SER A 300 12.80 -23.15 -20.73
C SER A 300 13.59 -22.20 -19.85
N LEU A 301 14.38 -22.73 -18.92
CA LEU A 301 15.12 -21.97 -17.91
C LEU A 301 16.58 -21.79 -18.30
N TYR A 302 17.09 -20.56 -18.16
CA TYR A 302 18.49 -20.23 -18.45
C TYR A 302 19.11 -19.44 -17.29
N PRO A 303 20.33 -19.79 -16.85
CA PRO A 303 20.98 -19.11 -15.74
C PRO A 303 21.63 -17.77 -16.13
N SER A 304 21.69 -17.45 -17.42
CA SER A 304 22.20 -16.18 -17.92
C SER A 304 21.80 -15.93 -19.38
N ILE A 305 21.90 -14.67 -19.82
CA ILE A 305 21.61 -14.30 -21.21
C ILE A 305 22.62 -14.93 -22.18
N GLU A 306 23.88 -15.11 -21.77
CA GLU A 306 24.92 -15.75 -22.59
C GLU A 306 24.60 -17.23 -22.83
N ARG A 307 24.04 -17.91 -21.83
CA ARG A 307 23.60 -19.30 -21.99
C ARG A 307 22.39 -19.40 -22.91
N PHE A 308 21.45 -18.48 -22.79
CA PHE A 308 20.34 -18.39 -23.73
C PHE A 308 20.84 -18.16 -25.17
N LEU A 309 21.73 -17.19 -25.38
CA LEU A 309 22.26 -16.85 -26.70
C LEU A 309 23.05 -18.00 -27.34
N ALA A 310 23.69 -18.87 -26.56
CA ALA A 310 24.39 -20.04 -27.07
C ALA A 310 23.44 -21.09 -27.68
N ASP A 311 22.22 -21.19 -27.16
CA ASP A 311 21.20 -22.15 -27.58
C ASP A 311 20.14 -21.50 -28.51
N TYR A 312 20.13 -20.17 -28.61
CA TYR A 312 19.15 -19.41 -29.37
C TYR A 312 19.24 -19.74 -30.87
N ASN A 313 18.10 -20.15 -31.43
CA ASN A 313 17.97 -20.66 -32.80
C ASN A 313 17.63 -19.56 -33.83
N GLY A 314 17.51 -18.30 -33.41
CA GLY A 314 17.11 -17.19 -34.28
C GLY A 314 15.60 -17.02 -34.47
N GLU A 315 14.75 -17.71 -33.68
CA GLU A 315 13.31 -17.50 -33.75
C GLU A 315 12.90 -16.11 -33.29
N GLN A 316 11.89 -15.53 -33.92
CA GLN A 316 11.40 -14.23 -33.51
C GLN A 316 10.62 -14.31 -32.19
N VAL A 317 10.98 -13.47 -31.21
CA VAL A 317 10.38 -13.46 -29.87
C VAL A 317 9.81 -12.08 -29.50
N ASP A 318 9.00 -12.02 -28.45
CA ASP A 318 8.81 -10.79 -27.68
C ASP A 318 9.70 -10.84 -26.43
N ILE A 319 10.33 -9.71 -26.07
CA ILE A 319 11.25 -9.64 -24.93
C ILE A 319 10.67 -8.75 -23.83
N ILE A 320 10.76 -9.21 -22.59
CA ILE A 320 10.48 -8.41 -21.39
C ILE A 320 11.70 -8.39 -20.47
N MET A 321 12.02 -7.21 -19.93
CA MET A 321 13.08 -7.00 -18.94
C MET A 321 12.56 -6.01 -17.89
N THR A 322 11.95 -6.54 -16.83
CA THR A 322 11.17 -5.72 -15.90
C THR A 322 11.87 -5.56 -14.56
N GLU A 323 12.26 -4.33 -14.21
CA GLU A 323 12.98 -4.02 -12.96
C GLU A 323 14.30 -4.81 -12.82
N VAL A 324 15.15 -4.70 -13.84
CA VAL A 324 16.44 -5.43 -13.90
C VAL A 324 17.61 -4.48 -14.05
N ILE A 325 17.46 -3.46 -14.88
CA ILE A 325 18.56 -2.59 -15.30
C ILE A 325 19.10 -1.74 -14.15
N GLU A 326 18.27 -1.41 -13.16
CA GLU A 326 18.64 -0.68 -11.94
C GLU A 326 19.54 -1.49 -11.00
N HIS A 327 19.57 -2.82 -11.14
CA HIS A 327 20.47 -3.71 -10.39
C HIS A 327 21.82 -3.88 -11.10
N MET A 328 21.96 -3.33 -12.31
CA MET A 328 23.19 -3.29 -13.11
C MET A 328 23.81 -1.90 -13.06
N SER A 329 25.13 -1.80 -13.18
CA SER A 329 25.75 -0.48 -13.43
C SER A 329 25.26 0.05 -14.77
N LYS A 330 25.33 1.37 -14.98
CA LYS A 330 24.86 2.00 -16.23
C LYS A 330 25.53 1.40 -17.47
N ASP A 331 26.81 1.02 -17.37
CA ASP A 331 27.57 0.41 -18.48
C ASP A 331 27.17 -1.06 -18.71
N GLU A 332 26.99 -1.84 -17.65
CA GLU A 332 26.50 -3.24 -17.73
C GLU A 332 25.10 -3.28 -18.37
N ALA A 333 24.19 -2.41 -17.92
CA ALA A 333 22.84 -2.32 -18.48
C ALA A 333 22.87 -1.93 -19.96
N LYS A 334 23.68 -0.92 -20.33
CA LYS A 334 23.88 -0.51 -21.71
C LYS A 334 24.38 -1.67 -22.58
N GLN A 335 25.44 -2.36 -22.15
CA GLN A 335 26.02 -3.47 -22.90
C GLN A 335 25.01 -4.62 -23.06
N CYS A 336 24.25 -4.95 -22.02
CA CYS A 336 23.21 -5.97 -22.05
C CYS A 336 22.15 -5.65 -23.11
N ILE A 337 21.57 -4.43 -23.07
CA ILE A 337 20.55 -3.98 -24.02
C ILE A 337 21.09 -4.00 -25.46
N GLN A 338 22.31 -3.50 -25.68
CA GLN A 338 22.93 -3.48 -27.00
C GLN A 338 23.21 -4.90 -27.54
N THR A 339 23.64 -5.81 -26.67
CA THR A 339 23.88 -7.22 -27.04
C THR A 339 22.58 -7.90 -27.45
N ILE A 340 21.49 -7.70 -26.70
CA ILE A 340 20.16 -8.21 -27.04
C ILE A 340 19.71 -7.65 -28.40
N CYS A 341 19.80 -6.33 -28.58
CA CYS A 341 19.41 -5.64 -29.81
C CYS A 341 20.18 -6.10 -31.06
N ALA A 342 21.42 -6.60 -30.89
CA ALA A 342 22.27 -7.04 -31.98
C ALA A 342 22.10 -8.54 -32.33
N ASN A 343 21.71 -9.38 -31.37
CA ASN A 343 21.78 -10.83 -31.50
C ASN A 343 20.42 -11.55 -31.46
N ILE A 344 19.34 -10.87 -31.05
CA ILE A 344 18.01 -11.47 -30.90
C ILE A 344 17.05 -10.80 -31.90
N ASP A 345 16.34 -11.59 -32.70
CA ASP A 345 15.24 -11.06 -33.52
C ASP A 345 13.99 -10.97 -32.66
N PHE A 346 13.49 -9.75 -32.44
CA PHE A 346 12.28 -9.51 -31.66
C PHE A 346 11.31 -8.56 -32.35
N ASP A 347 10.02 -8.73 -32.05
CA ASP A 347 8.94 -7.84 -32.47
C ASP A 347 8.80 -6.67 -31.48
N GLN A 348 8.66 -6.99 -30.19
CA GLN A 348 8.70 -6.01 -29.10
C GLN A 348 9.79 -6.32 -28.07
N PHE A 349 10.47 -5.28 -27.59
CA PHE A 349 11.31 -5.37 -26.39
C PHE A 349 10.88 -4.32 -25.37
N ILE A 350 10.29 -4.78 -24.27
CA ILE A 350 9.74 -3.95 -23.20
C ILE A 350 10.69 -3.95 -22.01
N ILE A 351 11.16 -2.77 -21.62
CA ILE A 351 12.07 -2.57 -20.49
C ILE A 351 11.38 -1.66 -19.47
N THR A 352 11.41 -2.03 -18.19
CA THR A 352 10.90 -1.16 -17.11
C THR A 352 11.92 -0.95 -16.01
N THR A 353 11.82 0.20 -15.35
CA THR A 353 12.63 0.57 -14.19
C THR A 353 11.84 1.53 -13.29
N PRO A 354 12.18 1.66 -11.99
CA PRO A 354 11.59 2.64 -11.11
C PRO A 354 11.71 4.09 -11.64
N ASN A 355 10.73 4.91 -11.32
CA ASN A 355 10.76 6.34 -11.60
C ASN A 355 11.14 7.14 -10.35
N ALA A 356 12.36 7.66 -10.27
CA ALA A 356 12.84 8.40 -9.09
C ALA A 356 12.02 9.67 -8.81
N ASP A 357 11.41 10.28 -9.83
CA ASP A 357 10.56 11.47 -9.66
C ASP A 357 9.32 11.19 -8.80
N PHE A 358 8.98 9.91 -8.60
CA PHE A 358 7.87 9.50 -7.76
C PHE A 358 8.26 9.29 -6.28
N ASN A 359 9.56 9.14 -5.96
CA ASN A 359 10.06 8.86 -4.61
C ASN A 359 9.60 9.89 -3.55
N PRO A 360 9.49 11.20 -3.87
CA PRO A 360 8.95 12.18 -2.92
C PRO A 360 7.53 11.85 -2.42
N TYR A 361 6.68 11.19 -3.23
CA TYR A 361 5.33 10.80 -2.80
C TYR A 361 5.32 9.60 -1.83
N TYR A 362 6.44 8.87 -1.76
CA TYR A 362 6.74 7.88 -0.73
C TYR A 362 7.51 8.48 0.46
N GLU A 363 7.77 9.80 0.44
CA GLU A 363 8.63 10.52 1.37
C GLU A 363 10.04 9.89 1.48
N LEU A 364 10.54 9.33 0.37
CA LEU A 364 11.88 8.74 0.30
C LEU A 364 12.87 9.80 -0.16
N GLN A 365 14.00 9.91 0.54
CA GLN A 365 15.11 10.81 0.18
C GLN A 365 16.18 10.14 -0.69
N HIS A 366 16.09 8.81 -0.84
CA HIS A 366 17.05 7.97 -1.56
C HIS A 366 16.33 7.03 -2.52
N MET A 367 17.05 6.05 -3.06
CA MET A 367 16.50 4.96 -3.86
C MET A 367 15.45 4.18 -3.05
N ARG A 368 14.49 3.57 -3.75
CA ARG A 368 13.40 2.79 -3.15
C ARG A 368 13.90 1.51 -2.50
N HIS A 369 14.95 0.93 -3.06
CA HIS A 369 15.55 -0.29 -2.56
C HIS A 369 17.08 -0.14 -2.45
N ASP A 370 17.64 -0.72 -1.40
CA ASP A 370 19.06 -0.59 -1.06
C ASP A 370 20.00 -1.32 -2.04
N ASP A 371 19.47 -2.29 -2.78
CA ASP A 371 20.19 -3.09 -3.78
C ASP A 371 20.14 -2.47 -5.19
N HIS A 372 19.46 -1.34 -5.37
CA HIS A 372 19.54 -0.57 -6.59
C HIS A 372 20.91 0.11 -6.71
N LYS A 373 21.51 0.05 -7.90
CA LYS A 373 22.74 0.78 -8.22
C LYS A 373 22.45 2.22 -8.64
N TRP A 374 21.24 2.48 -9.15
CA TRP A 374 20.77 3.81 -9.54
C TRP A 374 19.24 3.84 -9.65
N GLU A 375 18.63 5.02 -9.49
CA GLU A 375 17.25 5.29 -9.89
C GLU A 375 17.20 6.65 -10.60
N MET A 376 16.71 6.67 -11.83
CA MET A 376 16.64 7.88 -12.65
C MET A 376 15.27 8.55 -12.58
N GLY A 377 15.25 9.87 -12.64
CA GLY A 377 14.05 10.61 -12.99
C GLY A 377 13.70 10.43 -14.48
N GLN A 378 12.54 10.93 -14.90
CA GLN A 378 12.03 10.72 -16.25
C GLN A 378 12.94 11.29 -17.33
N GLU A 379 13.48 12.50 -17.12
CA GLU A 379 14.33 13.16 -18.10
C GLU A 379 15.69 12.46 -18.23
N GLU A 380 16.31 12.11 -17.10
CA GLU A 380 17.60 11.38 -17.09
C GLU A 380 17.46 10.01 -17.77
N PHE A 381 16.40 9.26 -17.46
CA PHE A 381 16.15 7.97 -18.09
C PHE A 381 15.93 8.09 -19.60
N ARG A 382 15.15 9.08 -20.05
CA ARG A 382 14.93 9.33 -21.48
C ARG A 382 16.22 9.66 -22.22
N GLN A 383 17.07 10.49 -21.63
CA GLN A 383 18.35 10.86 -22.23
C GLN A 383 19.30 9.64 -22.27
N TRP A 384 19.49 8.98 -21.13
CA TRP A 384 20.34 7.80 -21.04
C TRP A 384 19.91 6.70 -22.03
N PHE A 385 18.60 6.43 -22.12
CA PHE A 385 18.11 5.38 -23.01
C PHE A 385 18.33 5.72 -24.48
N ARG A 386 18.14 6.99 -24.89
CA ARG A 386 18.45 7.44 -26.26
C ARG A 386 19.92 7.22 -26.61
N ASP A 387 20.83 7.48 -25.66
CA ASP A 387 22.27 7.27 -25.85
C ASP A 387 22.64 5.77 -25.93
N VAL A 388 21.90 4.91 -25.23
CA VAL A 388 22.06 3.43 -25.30
C VAL A 388 21.73 2.91 -26.70
N VAL A 389 20.67 3.43 -27.33
CA VAL A 389 20.17 2.93 -28.63
C VAL A 389 20.53 3.81 -29.84
N GLN A 390 21.34 4.86 -29.67
CA GLN A 390 21.65 5.84 -30.73
C GLN A 390 22.19 5.20 -32.02
N GLU A 391 22.94 4.11 -31.89
CA GLU A 391 23.55 3.39 -33.01
C GLU A 391 22.61 2.35 -33.66
N ILE A 392 21.39 2.20 -33.13
CA ILE A 392 20.50 1.10 -33.47
C ILE A 392 19.22 1.60 -34.15
N LYS A 393 18.77 0.90 -35.19
CA LYS A 393 17.62 1.28 -36.02
C LYS A 393 16.26 0.87 -35.42
N TRP A 394 16.04 1.12 -34.12
CA TRP A 394 14.77 0.82 -33.44
C TRP A 394 13.92 2.08 -33.27
N GLU A 395 12.60 1.92 -33.33
CA GLU A 395 11.65 2.90 -32.82
C GLU A 395 11.55 2.76 -31.31
N VAL A 396 11.58 3.88 -30.59
CA VAL A 396 11.56 3.92 -29.12
C VAL A 396 10.31 4.64 -28.65
N GLU A 397 9.46 3.91 -27.95
CA GLU A 397 8.25 4.43 -27.31
C GLU A 397 8.45 4.46 -25.79
N PHE A 398 8.45 5.64 -25.18
CA PHE A 398 8.55 5.77 -23.71
C PHE A 398 7.19 5.57 -23.05
N ILE A 399 7.17 4.75 -22.01
CA ILE A 399 5.95 4.36 -21.29
C ILE A 399 6.04 4.70 -19.80
N ALA A 400 4.89 4.83 -19.15
CA ALA A 400 4.77 5.13 -17.73
C ALA A 400 3.61 4.31 -17.15
N ILE A 401 3.84 3.67 -16.00
CA ILE A 401 3.01 2.56 -15.51
C ILE A 401 2.71 2.71 -14.01
N GLY A 402 1.47 2.40 -13.64
CA GLY A 402 1.00 2.22 -12.26
C GLY A 402 0.31 3.44 -11.68
N ASP A 403 0.24 3.51 -10.35
CA ASP A 403 -0.33 4.67 -9.65
C ASP A 403 0.36 5.97 -10.11
N GLY A 404 -0.44 7.03 -10.24
CA GLY A 404 -0.01 8.33 -10.75
C GLY A 404 -0.27 9.48 -9.78
N VAL A 405 0.67 10.42 -9.70
CA VAL A 405 0.51 11.71 -9.03
C VAL A 405 1.05 12.82 -9.93
N ASN A 406 0.23 13.83 -10.25
CA ASN A 406 0.58 14.90 -11.18
C ASN A 406 1.16 14.38 -12.52
N SER A 407 0.55 13.31 -13.05
CA SER A 407 0.99 12.57 -14.25
C SER A 407 2.33 11.83 -14.14
N ILE A 408 3.01 11.90 -12.99
CA ILE A 408 4.20 11.09 -12.71
C ILE A 408 3.72 9.72 -12.24
N ARG A 409 4.25 8.65 -12.84
CA ARG A 409 3.87 7.26 -12.52
C ARG A 409 4.95 6.57 -11.70
N THR A 410 4.55 5.58 -10.92
CA THR A 410 5.47 4.77 -10.10
C THR A 410 6.57 4.07 -10.90
N THR A 411 6.30 3.60 -12.10
CA THR A 411 7.27 2.93 -12.97
C THR A 411 7.35 3.66 -14.31
N GLN A 412 8.54 3.68 -14.89
CA GLN A 412 8.79 4.14 -16.25
C GLN A 412 9.41 3.01 -17.08
N GLY A 413 9.43 3.19 -18.40
CA GLY A 413 10.02 2.19 -19.27
C GLY A 413 10.04 2.61 -20.73
N VAL A 414 10.40 1.66 -21.57
CA VAL A 414 10.41 1.80 -23.02
C VAL A 414 9.89 0.54 -23.70
N ILE A 415 9.34 0.72 -24.90
CA ILE A 415 9.06 -0.34 -25.86
C ILE A 415 9.90 -0.07 -27.11
N LEU A 416 10.72 -1.05 -27.51
CA LEU A 416 11.46 -1.02 -28.76
C LEU A 416 10.74 -1.85 -29.81
N LYS A 417 10.61 -1.28 -31.01
CA LYS A 417 10.01 -1.93 -32.19
C LYS A 417 10.89 -1.71 -33.42
N LYS A 418 10.93 -2.68 -34.33
CA LYS A 418 11.78 -2.59 -35.53
C LYS A 418 11.21 -1.51 -36.46
N ARG A 419 12.04 -0.57 -36.93
CA ARG A 419 11.56 0.46 -37.88
C ARG A 419 11.08 -0.20 -39.18
N GLY A 420 9.80 -0.03 -39.50
CA GLY A 420 9.19 -0.47 -40.76
C GLY A 420 8.74 -1.93 -40.80
N ALA A 421 8.46 -2.53 -39.64
CA ALA A 421 7.76 -3.82 -39.53
C ALA A 421 6.27 -3.71 -39.84
#